data_AF-A3YE60-F1
#
_entry.id   AF-A3YE60-F1
#
_cell.length_a   1.000
_cell.length_b   1.000
_cell.length_c   1.000
_cell.angle_alpha   90.00
_cell.angle_beta   90.00
_cell.angle_gamma   90.00
#
_symmetry.space_group_name_H-M   'P 1'
#
loop_
_entity.id
_entity.type
_entity.pdbx_description
1 polymer ?
#
loop_
_entity_poly.entity_id
_entity_poly.type
_entity_poly.pdbx_seq_one_letter_code
_entity_poly.pdbx_strand_id
1 'polypeptide(L)' 'MLALAKVFAIDICAYAVMSNHTHLVLHIDADQARSWSIREVLERWHRLHKGTQFTEKYLENKRLEEF' A
#
# COMPACT_ATOMS: atom_id res chain seq x y z
N MET A 1 1.44 -12.22 4.11
CA MET A 1 0.38 -11.49 4.86
C MET A 1 0.95 -10.30 5.63
N LEU A 2 1.91 -10.51 6.54
CA LEU A 2 2.56 -9.42 7.29
C LEU A 2 3.23 -8.36 6.40
N ALA A 3 3.78 -8.75 5.26
CA ALA A 3 4.35 -7.80 4.29
C ALA A 3 3.30 -6.87 3.68
N LEU A 4 2.07 -7.35 3.46
CA LEU A 4 0.98 -6.54 2.91
C LEU A 4 0.45 -5.55 3.96
N ALA A 5 0.35 -5.98 5.22
CA ALA A 5 -0.01 -5.10 6.34
C ALA A 5 1.00 -3.95 6.57
N LYS A 6 2.25 -4.10 6.10
CA LYS A 6 3.25 -3.01 6.12
C LYS A 6 3.11 -2.02 4.97
N VAL A 7 2.35 -2.37 3.93
CA VAL A 7 2.15 -1.54 2.74
C VAL A 7 0.81 -0.84 2.78
N PHE A 8 -0.24 -1.53 3.24
CA PHE A 8 -1.58 -1.00 3.38
C PHE A 8 -1.87 -0.59 4.82
N ALA A 9 -2.85 0.32 5.01
CA ALA A 9 -3.31 0.73 6.33
C ALA A 9 -4.29 -0.32 6.87
N ILE A 10 -3.76 -1.51 7.16
CA ILE A 10 -4.56 -2.65 7.64
C ILE A 10 -3.84 -3.37 8.78
N ASP A 11 -4.63 -3.86 9.72
CA ASP A 11 -4.16 -4.77 10.78
C ASP A 11 -4.69 -6.18 10.54
N ILE A 12 -3.91 -7.19 10.94
CA ILE A 12 -4.36 -8.58 10.97
C ILE A 12 -4.91 -8.85 12.37
N CYS A 13 -6.23 -8.92 12.49
CA CYS A 13 -6.89 -9.17 13.77
C CYS A 13 -6.90 -10.66 14.14
N ALA A 14 -7.12 -11.53 13.14
CA ALA A 14 -7.12 -12.97 13.30
C ALA A 14 -6.88 -13.68 11.96
N TYR A 15 -6.36 -14.90 12.00
CA TYR A 15 -6.23 -15.75 10.81
C TYR A 15 -6.36 -17.23 11.19
N ALA A 16 -6.83 -18.05 10.25
CA ALA A 16 -6.86 -19.51 10.38
C ALA A 16 -6.43 -20.16 9.07
N VAL A 17 -5.51 -21.12 9.13
CA VAL A 17 -4.98 -21.83 7.96
C VAL A 17 -5.45 -23.27 8.00
N MET A 18 -5.99 -23.75 6.88
CA MET A 18 -6.40 -25.13 6.68
C MET A 18 -5.82 -25.65 5.36
N SER A 19 -5.90 -26.95 5.14
CA SER A 19 -5.31 -27.60 3.97
C SER A 19 -5.88 -27.12 2.62
N ASN A 20 -7.10 -26.58 2.61
CA ASN A 20 -7.81 -26.18 1.39
C ASN A 20 -8.15 -24.68 1.32
N HIS A 21 -8.04 -23.91 2.41
CA HIS A 21 -8.25 -22.46 2.39
C HIS A 21 -7.70 -21.76 3.64
N THR A 22 -7.78 -20.43 3.62
CA THR A 22 -7.40 -19.55 4.73
C THR A 22 -8.56 -18.61 5.06
N HIS A 23 -8.84 -18.42 6.36
CA HIS A 23 -9.68 -17.33 6.85
C HIS A 23 -8.81 -16.18 7.35
N LEU A 24 -9.23 -14.95 7.09
CA LEU A 24 -8.52 -13.75 7.49
C LEU A 24 -9.52 -12.70 8.00
N VAL A 25 -9.24 -12.13 9.17
CA VAL A 25 -9.95 -10.99 9.72
C VAL A 25 -9.01 -9.79 9.70
N LEU A 26 -9.41 -8.74 8.98
CA LEU A 26 -8.66 -7.51 8.85
C LEU A 26 -9.43 -6.34 9.47
N HIS A 27 -8.67 -5.41 10.04
CA HIS A 27 -9.16 -4.07 10.33
C HIS A 27 -8.59 -3.12 9.27
N ILE A 28 -9.43 -2.26 8.70
CA ILE A 28 -9.02 -1.23 7.74
C ILE A 28 -8.91 0.08 8.50
N ASP A 29 -7.69 0.58 8.69
CA ASP A 29 -7.45 1.87 9.32
C ASP A 29 -7.57 3.00 8.29
N ALA A 30 -8.81 3.43 8.07
CA ALA A 30 -9.10 4.47 7.10
C ALA A 30 -8.56 5.85 7.53
N ASP A 31 -8.40 6.10 8.84
CA ASP A 31 -7.84 7.35 9.34
C ASP A 31 -6.34 7.41 9.09
N GLN A 32 -5.62 6.31 9.33
CA GLN A 32 -4.22 6.19 8.93
C GLN A 32 -4.05 6.36 7.42
N ALA A 33 -4.88 5.69 6.60
CA ALA A 33 -4.80 5.84 5.15
C ALA A 33 -5.00 7.29 4.69
N ARG A 34 -5.97 8.00 5.28
CA ARG A 34 -6.25 9.42 5.00
C ARG A 34 -5.14 10.37 5.46
N SER A 35 -4.37 9.96 6.48
CA SER A 35 -3.26 10.78 7.00
C SER A 35 -2.02 10.76 6.09
N TRP A 36 -1.93 9.82 5.16
CA TRP A 36 -0.76 9.70 4.28
C TRP A 36 -0.75 10.78 3.21
N SER A 37 0.43 11.37 3.01
CA SER A 37 0.68 12.23 1.86
C SER A 37 0.64 11.43 0.55
N ILE A 38 0.45 12.12 -0.59
CA ILE A 38 0.51 11.48 -1.92
C ILE A 38 1.86 10.78 -2.12
N ARG A 39 2.96 11.42 -1.71
CA ARG A 39 4.30 10.83 -1.76
C ARG A 39 4.35 9.49 -1.02
N GLU A 40 3.86 9.48 0.21
CA GLU A 40 3.81 8.29 1.05
C GLU A 40 2.97 7.15 0.47
N VAL A 41 1.84 7.48 -0.16
CA VAL A 41 0.99 6.52 -0.88
C VAL A 41 1.78 5.90 -2.04
N LEU A 42 2.47 6.72 -2.83
CA LEU A 42 3.26 6.27 -3.97
C LEU A 42 4.46 5.41 -3.55
N GLU A 43 5.19 5.81 -2.51
CA GLU A 43 6.30 5.01 -1.96
C GLU A 43 5.83 3.64 -1.48
N ARG A 44 4.66 3.57 -0.82
CA ARG A 44 4.07 2.30 -0.38
C ARG A 44 3.65 1.45 -1.59
N TRP A 45 2.98 2.04 -2.58
CA TRP A 45 2.59 1.36 -3.83
C TRP A 45 3.80 0.77 -4.57
N HIS A 46 4.91 1.52 -4.65
CA HIS A 46 6.15 1.11 -5.31
C HIS A 46 6.85 -0.08 -4.64
N ARG A 47 6.50 -0.43 -3.40
CA ARG A 47 7.01 -1.65 -2.74
C ARG A 47 6.39 -2.94 -3.29
N LEU A 48 5.20 -2.85 -3.88
CA LEU A 48 4.47 -3.99 -4.45
C LEU A 48 4.45 -3.97 -5.97
N HIS A 49 4.49 -2.78 -6.56
CA HIS A 49 4.38 -2.57 -7.99
C HIS A 49 5.57 -1.77 -8.50
N LYS A 50 5.96 -1.96 -9.76
CA LYS A 50 7.06 -1.21 -10.37
C LYS A 50 6.80 0.31 -10.44
N GLY A 51 5.55 0.73 -10.33
CA GLY A 51 5.16 2.12 -10.58
C GLY A 51 5.07 2.43 -12.08
N THR A 52 4.83 3.69 -12.38
CA THR A 52 4.88 4.28 -13.73
C THR A 52 5.88 5.43 -13.75
N GLN A 53 6.30 5.84 -14.95
CA GLN A 53 7.19 6.99 -15.12
C GLN A 53 6.65 8.26 -14.43
N PHE A 54 5.32 8.46 -14.39
CA PHE A 54 4.70 9.58 -13.68
C PHE A 54 4.94 9.51 -12.18
N THR A 55 4.69 8.35 -11.59
CA THR A 55 4.86 8.16 -10.15
C THR A 55 6.33 8.20 -9.74
N GLU A 56 7.25 7.72 -10.59
CA GLU A 56 8.70 7.85 -10.36
C GLU A 56 9.14 9.32 -10.42
N LYS A 57 8.77 10.06 -11.48
CA LYS A 57 9.07 11.49 -11.61
C LYS A 57 8.51 12.29 -10.43
N TYR A 58 7.29 11.98 -9.98
CA TYR A 58 6.69 12.61 -8.80
C TYR A 58 7.54 12.36 -7.54
N LEU A 59 7.99 11.13 -7.31
CA LEU A 59 8.83 10.79 -6.16
C LEU A 59 10.24 11.41 -6.22
N GLU A 60 10.76 11.66 -7.41
CA GLU A 60 12.05 12.32 -7.66
C GLU A 60 11.96 13.85 -7.65
N ASN A 61 10.78 14.44 -7.40
CA ASN A 61 10.50 15.88 -7.54
C ASN A 61 10.86 16.44 -8.93
N LYS A 62 10.77 15.61 -9.98
CA LYS A 62 10.98 16.04 -11.36
C LYS A 62 9.70 16.69 -11.88
N ARG A 63 9.86 17.62 -12.83
CA ARG A 63 8.71 18.27 -13.50
C ARG A 63 7.84 17.19 -14.15
N LEU A 64 6.58 17.15 -13.74
CA LEU A 64 5.55 16.42 -14.47
C LEU A 64 5.18 17.29 -15.65
N GLU A 65 5.57 16.87 -16.86
CA GLU A 65 5.12 17.54 -18.08
C GLU A 65 3.65 17.19 -18.26
N GLU A 66 2.82 18.22 -18.41
CA GLU A 66 1.42 18.06 -18.79
C GLU A 66 1.37 17.59 -20.25
N PHE A 67 0.51 16.60 -20.53
CA PHE A 67 0.20 16.18 -21.88
C PHE A 67 -0.76 17.15 -22.55
#